data_AF-A0A9D2GME9-F1
#
_entry.id   AF-A0A9D2GME9-F1
#
_cell.length_a   1.000
_cell.length_b   1.000
_cell.length_c   1.000
_cell.angle_alpha   90.00
_cell.angle_beta   90.00
_cell.angle_gamma   90.00
#
_symmetry.space_group_name_H-M   'P 1'
#
loop_
_entity.id
_entity.type
_entity.pdbx_description
1 polymer ?
#
loop_
_entity_poly.entity_id
_entity_poly.type
_entity_poly.pdbx_seq_one_letter_code
_entity_poly.pdbx_strand_id
1 'polypeptide(L)'
;MQDKALRGIAMFCNRCGKQVSDDSLYCPYCGSNIRNLQSEKEFIDHYIGDLDHYTQLVRKRAGSKLQKITKICCYISLVTFLLLYIRIAPGRGFYHVLSYIAGAAAAVLLIVFFYRKSKKSVSKSFYGVSLLMAVAVFLAAAGLQITYEAKLDAVLADFPSHGTVHLRIHLDEEFYSLYGVGMAYRPYSSIRLGDTVYEDGDTIDMAVNTTYPVRINCGYLNTHGHSQRDLRVTPSLLKDGYTIIEKVDLDDITYAEVTLSFTRTCTFWEVILH
;
A
#
# COMPACT_ATOMS: atom_id res chain seq x y z
N MET A 1 -55.53 39.47 -50.44
CA MET A 1 -54.72 40.21 -49.44
C MET A 1 -55.36 39.98 -48.09
N GLN A 2 -54.65 39.34 -47.17
CA GLN A 2 -55.16 38.92 -45.86
C GLN A 2 -54.99 40.05 -44.85
N ASP A 3 -56.09 40.48 -44.22
CA ASP A 3 -56.09 41.39 -43.08
C ASP A 3 -55.47 40.69 -41.86
N LYS A 4 -54.20 41.01 -41.59
CA LYS A 4 -53.54 40.69 -40.32
C LYS A 4 -53.99 41.73 -39.29
N ALA A 5 -54.95 41.34 -38.45
CA ALA A 5 -55.26 42.02 -37.21
C ALA A 5 -53.98 42.16 -36.34
N LEU A 6 -53.49 43.40 -36.23
CA LEU A 6 -52.51 43.79 -35.22
C LEU A 6 -53.16 43.66 -33.83
N ARG A 7 -52.98 42.51 -33.19
CA ARG A 7 -53.16 42.41 -31.73
C ARG A 7 -52.02 43.21 -31.11
N GLY A 8 -52.27 44.47 -30.79
CA GLY A 8 -51.38 45.27 -29.97
C GLY A 8 -51.14 44.56 -28.64
N ILE A 9 -49.88 44.22 -28.35
CA ILE A 9 -49.49 43.62 -27.08
C ILE A 9 -49.62 44.74 -26.06
N ALA A 10 -50.66 44.69 -25.23
CA ALA A 10 -50.82 45.69 -24.20
C ALA A 10 -49.78 45.48 -23.09
N MET A 11 -49.04 46.53 -22.75
CA MET A 11 -48.04 46.50 -21.68
C MET A 11 -48.58 47.16 -20.41
N PHE A 12 -47.92 46.96 -19.26
CA PHE A 12 -48.28 47.58 -17.99
C PHE A 12 -47.17 48.53 -17.54
N CYS A 13 -47.55 49.71 -17.01
CA CYS A 13 -46.61 50.65 -16.42
C CYS A 13 -46.00 50.05 -15.15
N ASN A 14 -44.67 49.96 -15.08
CA ASN A 14 -43.96 49.42 -13.93
C ASN A 14 -44.04 50.29 -12.65
N ARG A 15 -44.43 51.57 -12.77
CA ARG A 15 -44.55 52.47 -11.61
C ARG A 15 -45.93 52.44 -10.97
N CYS A 16 -46.99 52.28 -11.76
CA CYS A 16 -48.37 52.36 -11.27
C CYS A 16 -49.24 51.14 -11.60
N GLY A 17 -48.71 50.15 -12.32
CA GLY A 17 -49.37 48.88 -12.63
C GLY A 17 -50.53 48.97 -13.64
N LYS A 18 -50.83 50.14 -14.20
CA LYS A 18 -51.93 50.32 -15.17
C LYS A 18 -51.50 49.93 -16.58
N GLN A 19 -52.45 49.40 -17.36
CA GLN A 19 -52.25 49.02 -18.75
C GLN A 19 -52.04 50.27 -19.62
N VAL A 20 -51.05 50.24 -20.49
CA VAL A 20 -50.66 51.33 -21.38
C VAL A 20 -50.47 50.78 -22.80
N SER A 21 -50.75 51.61 -23.81
CA SER A 21 -50.50 51.26 -25.21
C SER A 21 -49.00 51.15 -25.47
N ASP A 22 -48.60 50.16 -26.29
CA ASP A 22 -47.20 49.82 -26.63
C ASP A 22 -46.42 51.01 -27.20
N ASP A 23 -47.11 51.91 -27.92
CA ASP A 23 -46.50 53.08 -28.56
C ASP A 23 -46.36 54.31 -27.62
N SER A 24 -46.75 54.20 -26.35
CA SER A 24 -46.79 55.35 -25.44
C SER A 24 -45.43 55.65 -24.83
N LEU A 25 -44.87 56.83 -25.10
CA LEU A 25 -43.60 57.29 -24.53
C LEU A 25 -43.67 57.55 -23.02
N TYR A 26 -44.86 57.89 -22.52
CA TYR A 26 -45.12 58.22 -21.11
C TYR A 26 -46.40 57.53 -20.64
N CYS A 27 -46.45 57.15 -19.36
CA CYS A 27 -47.67 56.60 -18.77
C CYS A 27 -48.70 57.72 -18.61
N PRO A 28 -49.90 57.63 -19.23
CA PRO A 28 -50.92 58.67 -19.13
C PRO A 28 -51.48 58.83 -17.71
N TYR A 29 -51.29 57.84 -16.84
CA TYR A 29 -51.82 57.85 -15.48
C TYR A 29 -50.85 58.40 -14.43
N CYS A 30 -49.53 58.32 -14.66
CA CYS A 30 -48.54 58.73 -13.66
C CYS A 30 -47.36 59.55 -14.20
N GLY A 31 -47.30 59.80 -15.51
CA GLY A 31 -46.31 60.67 -16.15
C GLY A 31 -44.90 60.09 -16.28
N SER A 32 -44.64 58.84 -15.86
CA SER A 32 -43.31 58.23 -16.00
C SER A 32 -42.98 57.88 -17.45
N ASN A 33 -41.75 58.13 -17.88
CA ASN A 33 -41.23 57.74 -19.19
C ASN A 33 -41.06 56.21 -19.26
N ILE A 34 -41.61 55.58 -20.30
CA ILE A 34 -41.65 54.12 -20.48
C ILE A 34 -40.45 53.61 -21.29
N ARG A 35 -39.84 54.44 -22.14
CA ARG A 35 -38.88 54.04 -23.18
C ARG A 35 -37.49 53.65 -22.65
N ASN A 36 -37.06 54.19 -21.51
CA ASN A 36 -35.72 53.94 -20.98
C ASN A 36 -35.50 52.50 -20.45
N LEU A 37 -36.56 51.73 -20.23
CA LEU A 37 -36.47 50.42 -19.58
C LEU A 37 -36.27 49.25 -20.54
N GLN A 38 -36.68 49.39 -21.81
CA GLN A 38 -36.46 48.35 -22.82
C GLN A 38 -34.98 48.25 -23.20
N SER A 39 -34.30 49.38 -23.40
CA SER A 39 -32.87 49.39 -23.73
C SER A 39 -31.97 48.91 -22.59
N GLU A 40 -32.35 49.17 -21.33
CA GLU A 40 -31.57 48.74 -20.17
C GLU A 40 -31.70 47.23 -19.91
N LYS A 41 -32.89 46.67 -20.14
CA LYS A 41 -33.12 45.23 -20.01
C LYS A 41 -32.40 44.41 -21.09
N GLU A 42 -32.44 44.86 -22.33
CA GLU A 42 -31.69 44.22 -23.43
C GLU A 42 -30.17 44.27 -23.20
N PHE A 43 -29.67 45.37 -22.62
CA PHE A 43 -28.27 45.51 -22.27
C PHE A 43 -27.83 44.57 -21.12
N ILE A 44 -28.68 44.40 -20.09
CA ILE A 44 -28.41 43.49 -18.96
C ILE A 44 -28.47 42.03 -19.41
N ASP A 45 -29.46 41.63 -20.21
CA ASP A 45 -29.59 40.25 -20.69
C ASP A 45 -28.40 39.85 -21.57
N HIS A 46 -27.86 40.76 -22.37
CA HIS A 46 -26.64 40.55 -23.16
C HIS A 46 -25.40 40.31 -22.27
N TYR A 47 -25.22 41.12 -21.22
CA TYR A 47 -24.11 40.99 -20.28
C TYR A 47 -24.17 39.71 -19.43
N ILE A 48 -25.37 39.27 -19.04
CA ILE A 48 -25.59 38.02 -18.30
C ILE A 48 -25.25 36.81 -19.19
N GLY A 49 -25.61 36.85 -20.48
CA GLY A 49 -25.26 35.79 -21.43
C GLY A 49 -23.75 35.60 -21.61
N ASP A 50 -23.00 36.70 -21.71
CA ASP A 50 -21.54 36.66 -21.81
C ASP A 50 -20.88 36.18 -20.51
N LEU A 51 -21.44 36.53 -19.35
CA LEU A 51 -20.95 36.04 -18.06
C LEU A 51 -21.21 34.53 -17.87
N ASP A 52 -22.35 34.02 -18.31
CA ASP A 52 -22.63 32.58 -18.30
C ASP A 52 -21.69 31.83 -19.27
N HIS A 53 -21.45 32.39 -20.45
CA HIS A 53 -20.49 31.83 -21.39
C HIS A 53 -19.06 31.79 -20.82
N TYR A 54 -18.62 32.86 -20.16
CA TYR A 54 -17.29 32.92 -19.55
C TYR A 54 -17.15 31.96 -18.37
N THR A 55 -18.18 31.84 -17.52
CA THR A 55 -18.18 30.89 -16.41
C THR A 55 -18.23 29.44 -16.90
N GLN A 56 -18.92 29.12 -17.99
CA GLN A 56 -18.87 27.80 -18.62
C GLN A 56 -17.48 27.46 -19.18
N LEU A 57 -16.77 28.42 -19.78
CA LEU A 57 -15.39 28.25 -20.27
C LEU A 57 -14.40 27.99 -19.14
N VAL A 58 -14.47 28.78 -18.06
CA VAL A 58 -13.63 28.60 -16.86
C VAL A 58 -13.91 27.23 -16.22
N ARG A 59 -15.18 26.81 -16.16
CA ARG A 59 -15.59 25.50 -15.63
C ARG A 59 -15.07 24.33 -16.48
N LYS A 60 -15.09 24.44 -17.81
CA LYS A 60 -14.52 23.43 -18.72
C LYS A 60 -12.98 23.34 -18.60
N ARG A 61 -12.28 24.47 -18.51
CA ARG A 61 -10.80 24.48 -18.35
C ARG A 61 -10.35 23.98 -16.98
N ALA A 62 -11.03 24.38 -15.90
CA ALA A 62 -10.69 23.93 -14.55
C ALA A 62 -10.99 22.43 -14.36
N GLY A 63 -12.09 21.92 -14.93
CA GLY A 63 -12.46 20.51 -14.83
C GLY A 63 -11.46 19.55 -15.48
N SER A 64 -10.88 19.91 -16.64
CA SER A 64 -9.97 19.01 -17.36
C SER A 64 -8.59 18.89 -16.70
N LYS A 65 -8.05 19.99 -16.15
CA LYS A 65 -6.79 19.96 -15.38
C LYS A 65 -6.96 19.18 -14.08
N LEU A 66 -8.06 19.40 -13.35
CA LEU A 66 -8.33 18.71 -12.09
C LEU A 66 -8.46 17.19 -12.31
N GLN A 67 -9.14 16.77 -13.37
CA GLN A 67 -9.31 15.35 -13.69
C GLN A 67 -7.99 14.64 -14.04
N LYS A 68 -7.02 15.35 -14.65
CA LYS A 68 -5.68 14.81 -14.89
C LYS A 68 -4.89 14.66 -13.59
N ILE A 69 -4.95 15.66 -12.70
CA ILE A 69 -4.25 15.62 -11.41
C ILE A 69 -4.80 14.50 -10.52
N THR A 70 -6.13 14.33 -10.43
CA THR A 70 -6.73 13.24 -9.64
C THR A 70 -6.29 11.85 -10.12
N LYS A 71 -6.15 11.65 -11.44
CA LYS A 71 -5.62 10.38 -11.99
C LYS A 71 -4.19 10.13 -11.51
N ILE A 72 -3.32 11.12 -11.63
CA ILE A 72 -1.91 11.01 -11.22
C ILE A 72 -1.84 10.70 -9.72
N CYS A 73 -2.58 11.41 -8.88
CA CYS A 73 -2.61 11.16 -7.44
C CYS A 73 -3.11 9.74 -7.09
N CYS A 74 -4.18 9.24 -7.75
CA CYS A 74 -4.66 7.87 -7.52
C CYS A 74 -3.61 6.82 -7.90
N TYR A 75 -2.91 7.00 -9.02
CA TYR A 75 -1.83 6.09 -9.41
C TYR A 75 -0.66 6.13 -8.43
N ILE A 76 -0.25 7.32 -7.98
CA ILE A 76 0.79 7.46 -6.97
C ILE A 76 0.36 6.77 -5.67
N SER A 77 -0.85 7.02 -5.17
CA SER A 77 -1.36 6.34 -3.96
C SER A 77 -1.40 4.82 -4.11
N LEU A 78 -1.77 4.29 -5.29
CA LEU A 78 -1.75 2.84 -5.53
C LEU A 78 -0.32 2.29 -5.55
N VAL A 79 0.60 2.95 -6.26
CA VAL A 79 2.00 2.51 -6.31
C VAL A 79 2.62 2.54 -4.92
N THR A 80 2.39 3.62 -4.15
CA THR A 80 2.86 3.72 -2.77
C THR A 80 2.22 2.64 -1.89
N PHE A 81 0.91 2.39 -2.01
CA PHE A 81 0.24 1.31 -1.29
C PHE A 81 0.85 -0.05 -1.62
N LEU A 82 1.06 -0.37 -2.90
CA LEU A 82 1.72 -1.61 -3.34
C LEU A 82 3.14 -1.74 -2.77
N LEU A 83 3.93 -0.68 -2.81
CA LEU A 83 5.31 -0.70 -2.30
C LEU A 83 5.36 -0.90 -0.77
N LEU A 84 4.49 -0.21 -0.02
CA LEU A 84 4.37 -0.38 1.43
C LEU A 84 3.86 -1.79 1.78
N TYR A 85 2.88 -2.29 1.03
CA TYR A 85 2.27 -3.62 1.23
C TYR A 85 3.24 -4.77 0.89
N ILE A 86 4.17 -4.56 -0.05
CA ILE A 86 5.25 -5.51 -0.37
C ILE A 86 6.27 -5.58 0.78
N ARG A 87 6.57 -4.46 1.45
CA ARG A 87 7.61 -4.41 2.49
C ARG A 87 7.22 -5.10 3.79
N ILE A 88 5.92 -5.19 4.08
CA ILE A 88 5.38 -5.76 5.32
C ILE A 88 5.36 -7.30 5.31
N ALA A 89 5.83 -7.98 4.26
CA ALA A 89 5.88 -9.44 4.22
C ALA A 89 7.28 -10.01 4.53
N PRO A 90 7.53 -10.43 5.78
CA PRO A 90 8.43 -11.52 6.04
C PRO A 90 7.68 -12.88 5.91
N GLY A 91 8.13 -13.72 4.97
CA GLY A 91 8.13 -15.19 5.11
C GLY A 91 6.82 -16.01 5.02
N ARG A 92 6.67 -16.72 3.88
CA ARG A 92 5.97 -18.02 3.59
C ARG A 92 4.49 -18.26 3.94
N GLY A 93 3.67 -18.42 2.89
CA GLY A 93 2.40 -19.17 2.90
C GLY A 93 1.52 -18.94 1.65
N PHE A 94 0.89 -19.99 1.09
CA PHE A 94 -0.02 -19.89 -0.07
C PHE A 94 -1.22 -18.96 0.17
N TYR A 95 -1.78 -18.99 1.39
CA TYR A 95 -2.88 -18.12 1.81
C TYR A 95 -2.50 -16.63 1.81
N HIS A 96 -1.21 -16.30 1.96
CA HIS A 96 -0.73 -14.93 1.85
C HIS A 96 -0.67 -14.45 0.40
N VAL A 97 -0.21 -15.29 -0.54
CA VAL A 97 -0.29 -14.97 -1.98
C VAL A 97 -1.76 -14.71 -2.37
N LEU A 98 -2.70 -15.48 -1.80
CA LEU A 98 -4.12 -15.27 -2.00
C LEU A 98 -4.61 -13.91 -1.44
N SER A 99 -4.17 -13.51 -0.24
CA SER A 99 -4.54 -12.21 0.34
C SER A 99 -3.90 -11.04 -0.44
N TYR A 100 -2.70 -11.22 -0.99
CA TYR A 100 -2.06 -10.28 -1.93
C TYR A 100 -2.89 -10.09 -3.20
N ILE A 101 -3.27 -11.20 -3.85
CA ILE A 101 -4.09 -11.17 -5.06
C ILE A 101 -5.44 -10.53 -4.75
N ALA A 102 -6.06 -10.84 -3.61
CA ALA A 102 -7.31 -10.25 -3.18
C ALA A 102 -7.20 -8.74 -2.89
N GLY A 103 -6.17 -8.30 -2.19
CA GLY A 103 -5.92 -6.89 -1.88
C GLY A 103 -5.62 -6.06 -3.13
N ALA A 104 -4.78 -6.58 -4.03
CA ALA A 104 -4.51 -5.96 -5.32
C ALA A 104 -5.77 -5.91 -6.21
N ALA A 105 -6.54 -7.01 -6.26
CA ALA A 105 -7.81 -7.05 -6.98
C ALA A 105 -8.82 -6.04 -6.42
N ALA A 106 -8.93 -5.92 -5.10
CA ALA A 106 -9.80 -4.94 -4.44
C ALA A 106 -9.37 -3.50 -4.76
N ALA A 107 -8.07 -3.19 -4.73
CA ALA A 107 -7.55 -1.87 -5.10
C ALA A 107 -7.83 -1.53 -6.57
N VAL A 108 -7.61 -2.48 -7.49
CA VAL A 108 -7.94 -2.33 -8.92
C VAL A 108 -9.45 -2.17 -9.12
N LEU A 109 -10.28 -2.96 -8.44
CA LEU A 109 -11.74 -2.84 -8.51
C LEU A 109 -12.22 -1.48 -8.00
N LEU A 110 -11.65 -0.97 -6.90
CA LEU A 110 -11.94 0.37 -6.40
C LEU A 110 -11.56 1.44 -7.43
N ILE A 111 -10.39 1.35 -8.05
CA ILE A 111 -9.97 2.29 -9.10
C ILE A 111 -10.91 2.23 -10.30
N VAL A 112 -11.25 1.03 -10.79
CA VAL A 112 -12.17 0.85 -11.92
C VAL A 112 -13.56 1.40 -11.56
N PHE A 113 -14.02 1.18 -10.34
CA PHE A 113 -15.30 1.69 -9.84
C PHE A 113 -15.30 3.22 -9.77
N PHE A 114 -14.26 3.82 -9.18
CA PHE A 114 -14.10 5.28 -9.11
C PHE A 114 -13.95 5.90 -10.51
N TYR A 115 -13.22 5.24 -11.41
CA TYR A 115 -13.06 5.68 -12.80
C TYR A 115 -14.38 5.64 -13.58
N ARG A 116 -15.13 4.54 -13.48
CA ARG A 116 -16.44 4.41 -14.14
C ARG A 116 -17.45 5.42 -13.61
N LYS A 117 -17.48 5.64 -12.30
CA LYS A 117 -18.42 6.57 -11.66
C LYS A 117 -18.06 8.04 -11.89
N SER A 118 -16.76 8.36 -11.97
CA SER A 118 -16.25 9.68 -12.40
C SER A 118 -16.75 10.08 -13.79
N LYS A 119 -16.83 9.12 -14.72
CA LYS A 119 -17.23 9.40 -16.11
C LYS A 119 -18.73 9.74 -16.27
N LYS A 120 -19.57 9.31 -15.32
CA LYS A 120 -21.05 9.48 -15.37
C LYS A 120 -21.60 10.59 -14.46
N SER A 121 -20.87 11.05 -13.45
CA SER A 121 -21.40 11.98 -12.45
C SER A 121 -20.87 13.41 -12.63
N VAL A 122 -21.80 14.35 -12.85
CA VAL A 122 -21.55 15.79 -13.05
C VAL A 122 -21.36 16.55 -11.71
N SER A 123 -21.57 15.87 -10.58
CA SER A 123 -21.52 16.50 -9.25
C SER A 123 -20.08 16.66 -8.74
N LYS A 124 -19.67 17.91 -8.48
CA LYS A 124 -18.38 18.25 -7.85
C LYS A 124 -18.23 17.65 -6.45
N SER A 125 -19.32 17.36 -5.72
CA SER A 125 -19.22 16.83 -4.35
C SER A 125 -18.69 15.39 -4.31
N PHE A 126 -18.89 14.62 -5.38
CA PHE A 126 -18.50 13.21 -5.42
C PHE A 126 -16.98 13.01 -5.46
N TYR A 127 -16.26 13.92 -6.11
CA TYR A 127 -14.78 13.89 -6.18
C TYR A 127 -14.14 14.15 -4.83
N GLY A 128 -14.70 15.07 -4.03
CA GLY A 128 -14.23 15.36 -2.68
C GLY A 128 -14.34 14.13 -1.77
N VAL A 129 -15.49 13.46 -1.78
CA VAL A 129 -15.71 12.24 -0.97
C VAL A 129 -14.77 11.11 -1.39
N SER A 130 -14.57 10.90 -2.69
CA SER A 130 -13.65 9.88 -3.19
C SER A 130 -12.20 10.13 -2.78
N LEU A 131 -11.74 11.39 -2.87
CA LEU A 131 -10.40 11.78 -2.43
C LEU A 131 -10.23 11.55 -0.92
N LEU A 132 -11.23 11.94 -0.13
CA LEU A 132 -11.21 11.80 1.33
C LEU A 132 -11.15 10.32 1.75
N MET A 133 -11.91 9.45 1.09
CA MET A 133 -11.84 8.00 1.30
C MET A 133 -10.47 7.42 0.91
N ALA A 134 -9.88 7.85 -0.21
CA ALA A 134 -8.55 7.40 -0.62
C ALA A 134 -7.47 7.82 0.39
N VAL A 135 -7.54 9.05 0.89
CA VAL A 135 -6.65 9.55 1.96
C VAL A 135 -6.87 8.76 3.25
N ALA A 136 -8.11 8.47 3.64
CA ALA A 136 -8.40 7.68 4.84
C ALA A 136 -7.82 6.26 4.76
N VAL A 137 -7.97 5.59 3.62
CA VAL A 137 -7.38 4.25 3.39
C VAL A 137 -5.85 4.30 3.44
N PHE A 138 -5.24 5.33 2.85
CA PHE A 138 -3.79 5.52 2.91
C PHE A 138 -3.29 5.75 4.34
N LEU A 139 -3.94 6.63 5.11
CA LEU A 139 -3.59 6.88 6.50
C LEU A 139 -3.78 5.63 7.38
N ALA A 140 -4.83 4.84 7.15
CA ALA A 140 -5.03 3.58 7.85
C ALA A 140 -3.94 2.56 7.53
N ALA A 141 -3.53 2.42 6.26
CA ALA A 141 -2.46 1.52 5.85
C ALA A 141 -1.10 1.95 6.44
N ALA A 142 -0.77 3.25 6.40
CA ALA A 142 0.45 3.78 7.00
C ALA A 142 0.45 3.61 8.52
N GLY A 143 -0.68 3.87 9.19
CA GLY A 143 -0.84 3.65 10.62
C GLY A 143 -0.67 2.19 11.02
N LEU A 144 -1.21 1.25 10.23
CA LEU A 144 -1.02 -0.18 10.45
C LEU A 144 0.45 -0.58 10.31
N GLN A 145 1.16 -0.05 9.31
CA GLN A 145 2.59 -0.32 9.14
C GLN A 145 3.42 0.20 10.31
N ILE A 146 3.22 1.44 10.73
CA ILE A 146 3.92 2.02 11.88
C ILE A 146 3.66 1.20 13.14
N THR A 147 2.40 0.77 13.34
CA THR A 147 2.03 -0.08 14.48
C THR A 147 2.70 -1.45 14.40
N TYR A 148 2.77 -2.03 13.20
CA TYR A 148 3.45 -3.32 12.98
C TYR A 148 4.95 -3.23 13.24
N GLU A 149 5.63 -2.20 12.71
CA GLU A 149 7.08 -2.01 12.93
C GLU A 149 7.38 -1.74 14.41
N ALA A 150 6.61 -0.88 15.08
CA ALA A 150 6.78 -0.62 16.51
C ALA A 150 6.54 -1.87 17.37
N LYS A 151 5.55 -2.70 17.01
CA LYS A 151 5.30 -3.98 17.69
C LYS A 151 6.38 -5.01 17.37
N LEU A 152 6.88 -5.05 16.14
CA LEU A 152 7.96 -5.96 15.76
C LEU A 152 9.21 -5.68 16.59
N ASP A 153 9.59 -4.40 16.73
CA ASP A 153 10.70 -4.00 17.60
C ASP A 153 10.46 -4.40 19.06
N ALA A 154 9.23 -4.25 19.56
CA ALA A 154 8.86 -4.69 20.90
C ALA A 154 8.95 -6.22 21.06
N VAL A 155 8.50 -7.01 20.09
CA VAL A 155 8.55 -8.48 20.08
C VAL A 155 9.99 -9.00 19.93
N LEU A 156 10.84 -8.26 19.23
CA LEU A 156 12.27 -8.56 19.11
C LEU A 156 13.03 -8.17 20.40
N ALA A 157 12.59 -7.12 21.10
CA ALA A 157 13.16 -6.70 22.38
C ALA A 157 12.70 -7.58 23.55
N ASP A 158 11.43 -7.98 23.57
CA ASP A 158 10.81 -8.80 24.60
C ASP A 158 10.86 -10.27 24.17
N PHE A 159 12.05 -10.86 24.33
CA PHE A 159 12.20 -12.28 24.06
C PHE A 159 11.38 -13.08 25.08
N PRO A 160 10.48 -13.95 24.62
CA PRO A 160 9.64 -14.68 25.54
C PRO A 160 10.51 -15.64 26.37
N SER A 161 10.29 -15.65 27.68
CA SER A 161 11.03 -16.53 28.62
C SER A 161 10.63 -18.01 28.50
N HIS A 162 9.60 -18.30 27.70
CA HIS A 162 8.98 -19.60 27.47
C HIS A 162 8.34 -19.64 26.07
N GLY A 163 8.11 -20.83 25.53
CA GLY A 163 7.50 -21.02 24.21
C GLY A 163 8.47 -21.58 23.17
N THR A 164 8.09 -21.51 21.90
CA THR A 164 8.85 -22.02 20.76
C THR A 164 9.37 -20.89 19.89
N VAL A 165 10.57 -21.02 19.37
CA VAL A 165 11.16 -20.12 18.38
C VAL A 165 11.41 -20.87 17.08
N HIS A 166 11.08 -20.22 15.97
CA HIS A 166 11.41 -20.70 14.64
C HIS A 166 12.83 -20.27 14.30
N LEU A 167 13.74 -21.22 14.15
CA LEU A 167 15.12 -20.98 13.75
C LEU A 167 15.34 -21.45 12.32
N ARG A 168 15.87 -20.55 11.49
CA ARG A 168 16.37 -20.92 10.16
C ARG A 168 17.84 -21.30 10.24
N ILE A 169 18.20 -22.42 9.63
CA ILE A 169 19.58 -22.89 9.52
C ILE A 169 20.22 -22.29 8.27
N HIS A 170 21.44 -21.80 8.45
CA HIS A 170 22.38 -21.53 7.37
C HIS A 170 23.67 -22.31 7.61
N LEU A 171 24.07 -23.10 6.62
CA LEU A 171 25.32 -23.85 6.60
C LEU A 171 26.29 -23.20 5.63
N ASP A 172 27.43 -22.75 6.15
CA ASP A 172 28.58 -22.38 5.34
C ASP A 172 29.71 -23.37 5.63
N GLU A 173 30.35 -23.86 4.57
CA GLU A 173 31.32 -24.95 4.64
C GLU A 173 32.62 -24.56 3.97
N GLU A 174 33.68 -24.48 4.76
CA GLU A 174 35.04 -24.31 4.25
C GLU A 174 35.88 -25.54 4.60
N PHE A 175 36.53 -26.12 3.59
CA PHE A 175 37.36 -27.32 3.76
C PHE A 175 38.84 -26.97 3.80
N TYR A 176 39.51 -27.50 4.81
CA TYR A 176 40.90 -27.21 5.11
C TYR A 176 41.71 -28.50 5.11
N SER A 177 42.94 -28.39 4.64
CA SER A 177 43.97 -29.43 4.77
C SER A 177 45.20 -28.85 5.47
N LEU A 178 46.05 -29.70 6.03
CA LEU A 178 47.37 -29.29 6.56
C LEU A 178 48.25 -28.58 5.52
N TYR A 179 47.94 -28.71 4.23
CA TYR A 179 48.66 -28.07 3.12
C TYR A 179 48.02 -26.76 2.66
N GLY A 180 46.95 -26.30 3.31
CA GLY A 180 46.21 -25.07 2.97
C GLY A 180 44.72 -25.31 2.68
N VAL A 181 44.02 -24.24 2.30
CA VAL A 181 42.61 -24.29 1.88
C VAL A 181 42.51 -25.09 0.58
N GLY A 182 41.73 -26.17 0.59
CA GLY A 182 41.56 -27.06 -0.56
C GLY A 182 40.09 -27.15 -0.93
N MET A 183 39.76 -27.06 -2.23
CA MET A 183 38.41 -27.39 -2.68
C MET A 183 38.18 -28.89 -2.51
N ALA A 184 37.37 -29.28 -1.54
CA ALA A 184 36.84 -30.64 -1.48
C ALA A 184 35.89 -30.86 -2.67
N TYR A 185 35.96 -32.02 -3.32
CA TYR A 185 35.04 -32.36 -4.40
C TYR A 185 33.72 -32.88 -3.80
N ARG A 186 32.63 -32.14 -4.02
CA ARG A 186 31.27 -32.45 -3.53
C ARG A 186 31.20 -32.60 -2.01
N PRO A 187 31.54 -31.54 -1.25
CA PRO A 187 31.32 -31.55 0.17
C PRO A 187 29.83 -31.59 0.49
N TYR A 188 29.51 -32.11 1.67
CA TYR A 188 28.20 -31.93 2.27
C TYR A 188 28.33 -31.79 3.79
N SER A 189 27.46 -30.96 4.37
CA SER A 189 27.17 -30.95 5.79
C SER A 189 25.68 -31.16 6.05
N SER A 190 25.39 -31.75 7.20
CA SER A 190 24.02 -31.84 7.71
C SER A 190 24.02 -31.72 9.22
N ILE A 191 22.92 -31.18 9.75
CA ILE A 191 22.71 -31.09 11.18
C ILE A 191 21.73 -32.16 11.59
N ARG A 192 22.06 -32.91 12.64
CA ARG A 192 21.11 -33.77 13.33
C ARG A 192 20.78 -33.18 14.70
N LEU A 193 19.50 -32.99 14.95
CA LEU A 193 18.93 -32.57 16.23
C LEU A 193 18.01 -33.70 16.70
N GLY A 194 18.47 -34.47 17.69
CA GLY A 194 17.81 -35.73 18.07
C GLY A 194 17.89 -36.77 16.94
N ASP A 195 16.75 -37.26 16.47
CA ASP A 195 16.65 -38.25 15.40
C ASP A 195 16.45 -37.63 14.00
N THR A 196 16.14 -36.34 13.94
CA THR A 196 15.84 -35.63 12.68
C THR A 196 17.09 -35.01 12.09
N VAL A 197 17.24 -35.14 10.76
CA VAL A 197 18.32 -34.52 9.98
C VAL A 197 17.76 -33.30 9.25
N TYR A 198 18.53 -32.22 9.24
CA TYR A 198 18.22 -30.94 8.64
C TYR A 198 19.34 -30.50 7.71
N GLU A 199 18.96 -29.84 6.62
CA GLU A 199 19.82 -29.32 5.56
C GLU A 199 19.86 -27.78 5.57
N ASP A 200 20.70 -27.20 4.71
CA ASP A 200 20.78 -25.75 4.57
C ASP A 200 19.42 -25.14 4.17
N GLY A 201 19.03 -24.07 4.86
CA GLY A 201 17.78 -23.36 4.62
C GLY A 201 16.54 -23.96 5.29
N ASP A 202 16.66 -25.10 5.97
CA ASP A 202 15.59 -25.68 6.79
C ASP A 202 15.21 -24.77 7.97
N THR A 203 14.00 -24.98 8.49
CA THR A 203 13.47 -24.25 9.65
C THR A 203 13.08 -25.23 10.74
N ILE A 204 13.46 -24.93 11.98
CA ILE A 204 13.27 -25.79 13.15
C ILE A 204 12.56 -25.03 14.24
N ASP A 205 11.59 -25.70 14.87
CA ASP A 205 10.89 -25.19 16.05
C ASP A 205 11.63 -25.66 17.30
N MET A 206 12.23 -24.72 18.03
CA MET A 206 12.99 -25.02 19.24
C MET A 206 12.35 -24.34 20.45
N ALA A 207 12.17 -25.07 21.53
CA ALA A 207 11.67 -24.54 22.78
C ALA A 207 12.74 -23.67 23.46
N VAL A 208 12.35 -22.49 23.90
CA VAL A 208 13.22 -21.58 24.66
C VAL A 208 13.61 -22.23 25.99
N ASN A 209 14.84 -21.98 26.44
CA ASN A 209 15.45 -22.53 27.64
C ASN A 209 15.63 -24.06 27.64
N THR A 210 15.51 -24.70 26.47
CA THR A 210 15.76 -26.13 26.29
C THR A 210 17.16 -26.35 25.70
N THR A 211 17.79 -27.46 26.10
CA THR A 211 19.10 -27.88 25.58
C THR A 211 18.90 -28.99 24.56
N TYR A 212 19.51 -28.84 23.40
CA TYR A 212 19.38 -29.76 22.29
C TYR A 212 20.75 -30.34 21.93
N PRO A 213 20.90 -31.67 21.86
CA PRO A 213 22.11 -32.26 21.33
C PRO A 213 22.15 -32.04 19.81
N VAL A 214 23.11 -31.23 19.37
CA VAL A 214 23.37 -30.93 17.96
C VAL A 214 24.54 -31.79 17.51
N ARG A 215 24.33 -32.60 16.48
CA ARG A 215 25.41 -33.31 15.79
C ARG A 215 25.57 -32.73 14.40
N ILE A 216 26.75 -32.25 14.09
CA ILE A 216 27.12 -31.76 12.77
C ILE A 216 27.85 -32.89 12.08
N ASN A 217 27.35 -33.33 10.94
CA ASN A 217 28.00 -34.33 10.11
C ASN A 217 28.57 -33.63 8.90
N CYS A 218 29.79 -33.97 8.53
CA CYS A 218 30.45 -33.47 7.34
C CYS A 218 31.05 -34.64 6.58
N GLY A 219 31.14 -34.51 5.25
CA GLY A 219 31.86 -35.47 4.46
C GLY A 219 32.23 -34.97 3.08
N TYR A 220 33.22 -35.62 2.50
CA TYR A 220 33.57 -35.51 1.09
C TYR A 220 34.06 -36.87 0.62
N LEU A 221 33.68 -37.28 -0.59
CA LEU A 221 34.03 -38.60 -1.15
C LEU A 221 33.68 -39.76 -0.18
N ASN A 222 34.68 -40.40 0.41
CA ASN A 222 34.55 -41.53 1.34
C ASN A 222 34.99 -41.19 2.77
N THR A 223 35.26 -39.91 3.04
CA THR A 223 35.71 -39.42 4.33
C THR A 223 34.54 -38.75 5.03
N HIS A 224 34.31 -39.12 6.29
CA HIS A 224 33.18 -38.64 7.09
C HIS A 224 33.67 -38.26 8.48
N GLY A 225 33.27 -37.07 8.92
CA GLY A 225 33.52 -36.58 10.27
C GLY A 225 32.22 -36.16 10.94
N HIS A 226 32.23 -36.10 12.26
CA HIS A 226 31.16 -35.46 12.99
C HIS A 226 31.68 -34.74 14.23
N SER A 227 31.02 -33.64 14.58
CA SER A 227 31.16 -32.96 15.87
C SER A 227 29.81 -33.00 16.59
N GLN A 228 29.83 -33.10 17.91
CA GLN A 228 28.62 -33.09 18.73
C GLN A 228 28.75 -32.05 19.85
N ARG A 229 27.72 -31.23 20.01
CA ARG A 229 27.65 -30.17 21.02
C ARG A 229 26.23 -29.98 21.51
N ASP A 230 26.11 -29.61 22.78
CA ASP A 230 24.82 -29.21 23.35
C ASP A 230 24.54 -27.74 23.06
N LEU A 231 23.45 -27.47 22.35
CA LEU A 231 22.93 -26.15 22.05
C LEU A 231 21.84 -25.78 23.05
N ARG A 232 22.12 -24.81 23.92
CA ARG A 232 21.11 -24.25 24.83
C ARG A 232 20.50 -22.99 24.21
N VAL A 233 19.22 -23.06 23.86
CA VAL A 233 18.49 -21.93 23.28
C VAL A 233 18.09 -20.97 24.40
N THR A 234 18.80 -19.85 24.57
CA THR A 234 18.43 -18.81 25.55
C THR A 234 17.98 -17.53 24.85
N PRO A 235 17.13 -16.70 25.51
CA PRO A 235 16.76 -15.37 25.01
C PRO A 235 17.95 -14.50 24.59
N SER A 236 19.01 -14.50 25.40
CA SER A 236 20.24 -13.77 25.12
C SER A 236 20.96 -14.24 23.86
N LEU A 237 20.84 -15.54 23.53
CA LEU A 237 21.47 -16.15 22.36
C LEU A 237 20.84 -15.65 21.05
N LEU A 238 19.54 -15.36 21.08
CA LEU A 238 18.73 -15.14 19.88
C LEU A 238 18.62 -13.66 19.48
N LYS A 239 19.10 -12.74 20.32
CA LYS A 239 18.92 -11.29 20.13
C LYS A 239 19.74 -10.74 18.96
N ASP A 240 20.97 -11.22 18.76
CA ASP A 240 21.92 -10.67 17.78
C ASP A 240 22.18 -11.61 16.59
N GLY A 241 21.37 -12.66 16.45
CA GLY A 241 21.69 -13.79 15.59
C GLY A 241 22.77 -14.66 16.23
N TYR A 242 22.64 -15.98 16.11
CA TYR A 242 23.56 -16.90 16.75
C TYR A 242 24.38 -17.62 15.69
N THR A 243 25.69 -17.47 15.78
CA THR A 243 26.63 -18.16 14.88
C THR A 243 27.48 -19.13 15.71
N ILE A 244 27.44 -20.41 15.37
CA ILE A 244 28.40 -21.40 15.88
C ILE A 244 29.37 -21.70 14.76
N ILE A 245 30.66 -21.59 15.04
CA ILE A 245 31.69 -22.11 14.16
C ILE A 245 32.17 -23.40 14.78
N GLU A 246 31.98 -24.51 14.09
CA GLU A 246 32.41 -25.83 14.55
C GLU A 246 33.42 -26.43 13.59
N LYS A 247 34.51 -26.92 14.17
CA LYS A 247 35.53 -27.65 13.44
C LYS A 247 35.19 -29.14 13.48
N VAL A 248 35.03 -29.74 12.32
CA VAL A 248 34.74 -31.16 12.15
C VAL A 248 35.95 -31.83 11.51
N ASP A 249 36.69 -32.60 12.29
CA ASP A 249 37.81 -33.40 11.77
C ASP A 249 37.25 -34.53 10.89
N LEU A 250 37.78 -34.64 9.67
CA LEU A 250 37.33 -35.61 8.67
C LEU A 250 38.30 -36.79 8.59
N ASP A 251 39.60 -36.50 8.62
CA ASP A 251 40.70 -37.45 8.75
C ASP A 251 41.90 -36.78 9.47
N ASP A 252 43.06 -37.45 9.50
CA ASP A 252 44.25 -36.97 10.22
C ASP A 252 44.79 -35.63 9.71
N ILE A 253 44.43 -35.22 8.49
CA ILE A 253 45.02 -34.05 7.82
C ILE A 253 43.99 -33.07 7.25
N THR A 254 42.70 -33.41 7.27
CA THR A 254 41.60 -32.58 6.76
C THR A 254 40.52 -32.35 7.79
N TYR A 255 39.98 -31.14 7.78
CA TYR A 255 38.84 -30.74 8.60
C TYR A 255 37.93 -29.80 7.82
N ALA A 256 36.66 -29.78 8.20
CA ALA A 256 35.70 -28.78 7.76
C ALA A 256 35.47 -27.76 8.87
N GLU A 257 35.41 -26.49 8.51
CA GLU A 257 34.84 -25.46 9.38
C GLU A 257 33.40 -25.24 8.92
N VAL A 258 32.45 -25.57 9.80
CA VAL A 258 31.02 -25.40 9.54
C VAL A 258 30.51 -24.24 10.35
N THR A 259 30.04 -23.22 9.66
CA THR A 259 29.38 -22.08 10.28
C THR A 259 27.87 -22.30 10.28
N LEU A 260 27.31 -22.44 11.49
CA LEU A 260 25.90 -22.57 11.76
C LEU A 260 25.34 -21.21 12.15
N SER A 261 24.57 -20.56 11.26
CA SER A 261 23.85 -19.34 11.63
C SER A 261 22.37 -19.62 11.87
N PHE A 262 21.89 -19.27 13.06
CA PHE A 262 20.49 -19.36 13.46
C PHE A 262 19.87 -17.96 13.46
N THR A 263 18.80 -17.80 12.70
CA THR A 263 18.00 -16.57 12.69
C THR A 263 16.59 -16.85 13.18
N ARG A 264 16.12 -16.05 14.16
CA ARG A 264 14.73 -16.12 14.62
C ARG A 264 13.82 -15.52 13.56
N THR A 265 12.78 -16.25 13.17
CA THR A 265 11.68 -15.69 12.39
C THR A 265 10.46 -15.52 13.27
N CYS A 266 9.91 -14.30 13.33
CA CYS A 266 8.63 -14.05 14.01
C CYS A 266 7.48 -14.26 13.02
N THR A 267 6.41 -14.90 13.46
CA THR A 267 5.17 -14.96 12.68
C THR A 267 4.43 -13.63 12.75
N PHE A 268 3.60 -13.36 11.74
CA PHE A 268 2.74 -12.17 11.73
C PHE A 268 1.83 -12.07 12.96
N TRP A 269 1.30 -13.19 13.42
CA TRP A 269 0.40 -13.23 14.56
C TRP A 269 1.11 -12.96 15.89
N GLU A 270 2.33 -13.46 16.06
CA GLU A 270 3.16 -13.11 17.21
C GLU A 270 3.40 -11.59 17.28
N VAL A 271 3.67 -10.95 16.15
CA VAL A 271 3.87 -9.48 16.12
C VAL A 271 2.60 -8.71 16.45
N ILE A 272 1.43 -9.17 15.99
CA ILE A 272 0.17 -8.45 16.22
C ILE A 272 -0.39 -8.65 17.62
N LEU A 273 -0.29 -9.86 18.16
CA LEU A 273 -0.89 -10.24 19.45
C LEU A 273 -0.03 -9.83 20.65
N HIS A 274 1.24 -9.49 20.43
CA HIS A 274 2.12 -8.89 21.43
C HIS A 274 1.80 -7.41 21.66
#